data_AF-A0A2S7UDK4-F1
#
_entry.id   AF-A0A2S7UDK4-F1
#
_cell.length_a   1.000
_cell.length_b   1.000
_cell.length_c   1.000
_cell.angle_alpha   90.00
_cell.angle_beta   90.00
_cell.angle_gamma   90.00
#
_symmetry.space_group_name_H-M   'P 1'
#
loop_
_entity.id
_entity.type
_entity.pdbx_description
1 polymer ?
#
loop_
_entity_poly.entity_id
_entity_poly.type
_entity_poly.pdbx_seq_one_letter_code
_entity_poly.pdbx_strand_id
1 'polypeptide(L)'
;MSIIGTNLMFVLIKVVSENNADEVKLYLSSSNFFSKEFNLTDFKKNELTLIGIENREKLISELNNYLNCYIDIEKLENGKLDFWSDQTQIGEFIVDKFEEKTTNFDKSDWIESYEYLLNEYFKKEEISSKEIRLNNGFISKLENFIEQERIKNEQKSEFFKTDSIKLNSIKEKSDLIDKFENIKNQYLSELRKI
;
A
#
# COMPACT_ATOMS: atom_id res chain seq x y z
N MET A 1 -1.18 24.32 -1.38
CA MET A 1 -0.73 23.18 -2.21
C MET A 1 -1.99 22.48 -2.67
N SER A 2 -2.09 22.06 -3.93
CA SER A 2 -3.29 21.37 -4.42
C SER A 2 -3.29 19.93 -3.91
N ILE A 3 -4.39 19.44 -3.36
CA ILE A 3 -4.59 18.04 -2.96
C ILE A 3 -5.31 17.28 -4.07
N ILE A 4 -6.35 17.86 -4.66
CA ILE A 4 -7.08 17.23 -5.77
C ILE A 4 -6.36 17.52 -7.08
N GLY A 5 -6.26 16.49 -7.93
CA GLY A 5 -5.68 16.56 -9.27
C GLY A 5 -4.19 16.90 -9.28
N THR A 6 -3.46 16.52 -8.22
CA THR A 6 -2.02 16.68 -8.15
C THR A 6 -1.31 15.35 -8.39
N ASN A 7 -0.15 15.37 -9.05
CA ASN A 7 0.69 14.18 -9.26
C ASN A 7 1.47 13.78 -7.99
N LEU A 8 1.02 14.22 -6.81
CA LEU A 8 1.70 14.01 -5.53
C LEU A 8 0.91 13.00 -4.71
N MET A 9 1.61 11.96 -4.26
CA MET A 9 1.00 10.92 -3.44
C MET A 9 0.87 11.40 -2.00
N PHE A 10 -0.34 11.39 -1.47
CA PHE A 10 -0.60 11.65 -0.05
C PHE A 10 -0.92 10.34 0.68
N VAL A 11 -0.54 10.22 1.94
CA VAL A 11 -1.01 9.13 2.80
C VAL A 11 -2.25 9.59 3.56
N LEU A 12 -3.32 8.80 3.52
CA LEU A 12 -4.51 9.06 4.32
C LEU A 12 -4.30 8.63 5.76
N ILE A 13 -4.24 9.57 6.68
CA ILE A 13 -3.96 9.32 8.09
C ILE A 13 -5.25 9.14 8.88
N LYS A 14 -6.27 9.93 8.55
CA LYS A 14 -7.52 9.96 9.33
C LYS A 14 -8.69 10.42 8.48
N VAL A 15 -9.83 9.77 8.68
CA VAL A 15 -11.14 10.21 8.20
C VAL A 15 -11.94 10.66 9.42
N VAL A 16 -12.40 11.90 9.43
CA VAL A 16 -13.25 12.45 10.51
C VAL A 16 -14.60 12.83 9.93
N SER A 17 -15.64 12.28 10.52
CA SER A 17 -17.03 12.57 10.22
C SER A 17 -17.77 12.71 11.55
N GLU A 18 -18.40 13.86 11.80
CA GLU A 18 -19.37 13.98 12.89
C GLU A 18 -20.74 13.52 12.38
N ASN A 19 -21.52 12.84 13.23
CA ASN A 19 -22.81 12.23 12.83
C ASN A 19 -23.85 13.23 12.30
N ASN A 20 -23.70 14.53 12.62
CA ASN A 20 -24.61 15.60 12.20
C ASN A 20 -23.97 16.63 11.26
N ALA A 21 -22.70 16.43 10.88
CA ALA A 21 -22.02 17.33 9.96
C ALA A 21 -22.12 16.79 8.53
N ASP A 22 -22.52 17.66 7.60
CA ASP A 22 -22.52 17.39 6.15
C ASP A 22 -21.10 17.34 5.54
N GLU A 23 -20.10 17.29 6.42
CA GLU A 23 -18.69 17.38 6.09
C GLU A 23 -17.98 16.07 6.42
N VAL A 24 -17.01 15.72 5.60
CA VAL A 24 -16.01 14.68 5.88
C VAL A 24 -14.64 15.30 5.71
N LYS A 25 -13.81 15.20 6.76
CA LYS A 25 -12.45 15.72 6.78
C LYS A 25 -11.44 14.60 6.63
N LEU A 26 -10.59 14.71 5.61
CA LEU A 26 -9.48 13.81 5.37
C LEU A 26 -8.19 14.49 5.80
N TYR A 27 -7.45 13.84 6.70
CA TYR A 27 -6.12 14.28 7.10
C TYR A 27 -5.08 13.48 6.30
N LEU A 28 -4.22 14.22 5.60
CA LEU A 28 -3.31 13.72 4.59
C LEU A 28 -1.86 14.13 4.92
N SER A 29 -0.93 13.20 4.73
CA SER A 29 0.52 13.44 4.86
C SER A 29 1.19 13.36 3.49
N SER A 30 2.01 14.35 3.13
CA SER A 30 2.84 14.30 1.92
C SER A 30 4.16 13.54 2.11
N SER A 31 4.38 12.98 3.29
CA SER A 31 5.64 12.34 3.69
C SER A 31 5.37 10.97 4.28
N ASN A 32 5.89 9.95 3.61
CA ASN A 32 5.86 8.54 4.04
C ASN A 32 7.02 8.18 4.97
N PHE A 33 8.01 9.07 5.08
CA PHE A 33 9.22 8.87 5.84
C PHE A 33 9.65 10.20 6.46
N PHE A 34 9.98 10.15 7.75
CA PHE A 34 10.70 11.25 8.38
C PHE A 34 12.13 11.23 7.86
N SER A 35 12.62 12.37 7.34
CA SER A 35 14.00 12.52 6.91
C SER A 35 14.98 12.26 8.06
N LYS A 36 16.17 11.74 7.73
CA LYS A 36 17.26 11.53 8.71
C LYS A 36 17.70 12.84 9.37
N GLU A 37 17.68 13.93 8.61
CA GLU A 37 17.88 15.30 9.10
C GLU A 37 16.52 15.96 9.26
N PHE A 38 16.19 16.31 10.49
CA PHE A 38 14.87 16.77 10.86
C PHE A 38 14.76 18.29 10.71
N ASN A 39 13.90 18.74 9.79
CA ASN A 39 13.62 20.16 9.62
C ASN A 39 12.11 20.44 9.70
N LEU A 40 11.73 21.25 10.69
CA LEU A 40 10.32 21.55 11.02
C LEU A 40 9.54 22.16 9.86
N THR A 41 10.21 22.89 8.97
CA THR A 41 9.59 23.54 7.82
C THR A 41 9.12 22.57 6.74
N ASP A 42 9.64 21.34 6.78
CA ASP A 42 9.49 20.37 5.70
C ASP A 42 8.23 19.50 5.91
N PHE A 43 7.66 19.52 7.12
CA PHE A 43 6.42 18.81 7.45
C PHE A 43 5.21 19.73 7.35
N LYS A 44 4.24 19.33 6.53
CA LYS A 44 2.97 20.04 6.32
C LYS A 44 1.80 19.14 6.67
N LYS A 45 0.81 19.70 7.33
CA LYS A 45 -0.50 19.09 7.54
C LYS A 45 -1.36 19.44 6.32
N ASN A 46 -1.84 18.43 5.62
CA ASN A 46 -2.77 18.61 4.52
C ASN A 46 -4.15 18.11 4.97
N GLU A 47 -5.16 18.94 4.81
CA GLU A 47 -6.54 18.64 5.17
C GLU A 47 -7.41 18.89 3.94
N LEU A 48 -8.21 17.89 3.59
CA LEU A 48 -9.25 18.00 2.57
C LEU A 48 -10.60 17.87 3.24
N THR A 49 -11.39 18.93 3.20
CA THR A 49 -12.78 18.91 3.67
C THR A 49 -13.69 18.71 2.46
N LEU A 50 -14.50 17.65 2.50
CA LEU A 50 -15.53 17.34 1.50
C LEU A 50 -16.90 17.70 2.07
N ILE A 51 -17.74 18.38 1.29
CA ILE A 51 -19.03 18.94 1.71
C ILE A 51 -20.11 18.50 0.72
N GLY A 52 -21.29 18.12 1.23
CA GLY A 52 -22.45 17.74 0.40
C GLY A 52 -22.20 16.43 -0.36
N ILE A 53 -22.02 15.33 0.37
CA ILE A 53 -21.64 14.03 -0.20
C ILE A 53 -22.88 13.14 -0.31
N GLU A 54 -23.31 12.82 -1.54
CA GLU A 54 -24.55 12.07 -1.78
C GLU A 54 -24.58 10.69 -1.11
N ASN A 55 -23.45 9.96 -1.13
CA ASN A 55 -23.30 8.63 -0.50
C ASN A 55 -22.23 8.65 0.60
N ARG A 56 -22.40 9.58 1.56
CA ARG A 56 -21.44 9.85 2.63
C ARG A 56 -20.96 8.62 3.40
N GLU A 57 -21.89 7.77 3.84
CA GLU A 57 -21.55 6.57 4.63
C GLU A 57 -20.70 5.58 3.84
N LYS A 58 -21.01 5.40 2.55
CA LYS A 58 -20.23 4.55 1.66
C LYS A 58 -18.82 5.12 1.49
N LEU A 59 -18.68 6.42 1.21
CA LEU A 59 -17.38 7.08 1.09
C LEU A 59 -16.53 6.86 2.35
N ILE A 60 -17.10 7.08 3.54
CA ILE A 60 -16.39 6.91 4.81
C ILE A 60 -15.97 5.46 5.01
N SER A 61 -16.89 4.51 4.78
CA SER A 61 -16.63 3.08 4.90
C SER A 61 -15.50 2.63 3.98
N GLU A 62 -15.53 3.05 2.72
CA GLU A 62 -14.50 2.71 1.74
C GLU A 62 -13.15 3.33 2.14
N LEU A 63 -13.09 4.63 2.43
CA LEU A 63 -11.83 5.31 2.79
C LEU A 63 -11.21 4.77 4.07
N ASN A 64 -12.01 4.33 5.05
CA ASN A 64 -11.49 3.71 6.26
C ASN A 64 -10.71 2.41 5.99
N ASN A 65 -11.00 1.71 4.88
CA ASN A 65 -10.24 0.52 4.47
C ASN A 65 -8.84 0.86 3.93
N TYR A 66 -8.60 2.14 3.61
CA TYR A 66 -7.35 2.66 3.03
C TYR A 66 -6.63 3.64 3.95
N LEU A 67 -6.93 3.61 5.26
CA LEU A 67 -6.09 4.31 6.24
C LEU A 67 -4.65 3.82 6.11
N ASN A 68 -3.73 4.77 6.14
CA ASN A 68 -2.28 4.63 6.04
C ASN A 68 -1.81 4.11 4.67
N CYS A 69 -2.68 4.15 3.66
CA CYS A 69 -2.33 3.92 2.27
C CYS A 69 -2.17 5.26 1.54
N TYR A 70 -1.51 5.20 0.37
CA TYR A 70 -1.51 6.33 -0.53
C TYR A 70 -2.91 6.55 -1.08
N ILE A 71 -3.33 7.81 -1.13
CA ILE A 71 -4.57 8.25 -1.74
C ILE A 71 -4.23 9.28 -2.80
N ASP A 72 -4.81 9.06 -3.97
CA ASP A 72 -4.90 10.03 -5.06
C ASP A 72 -6.38 10.36 -5.28
N ILE A 73 -6.66 11.62 -5.62
CA ILE A 73 -8.02 12.15 -5.75
C ILE A 73 -8.07 13.01 -7.01
N GLU A 74 -8.81 12.54 -8.01
CA GLU A 74 -8.99 13.24 -9.26
C GLU A 74 -10.38 13.86 -9.35
N LYS A 75 -10.47 15.02 -10.02
CA LYS A 75 -11.76 15.62 -10.36
C LYS A 75 -12.14 15.23 -11.78
N LEU A 76 -13.24 14.50 -11.92
CA LEU A 76 -13.76 14.07 -13.22
C LEU A 76 -14.56 15.18 -13.91
N GLU A 77 -14.70 15.07 -15.23
CA GLU A 77 -15.45 16.04 -16.05
C GLU A 77 -16.94 16.15 -15.65
N ASN A 78 -17.50 15.07 -15.10
CA ASN A 78 -18.87 15.02 -14.60
C ASN A 78 -19.05 15.67 -13.22
N GLY A 79 -18.00 16.28 -12.66
CA GLY A 79 -18.02 16.95 -11.37
C GLY A 79 -17.83 16.03 -10.16
N LYS A 80 -17.71 14.72 -10.35
CA LYS A 80 -17.38 13.78 -9.28
C LYS A 80 -15.91 13.84 -8.90
N LEU A 81 -15.62 13.37 -7.69
CA LEU A 81 -14.27 13.05 -7.25
C LEU A 81 -14.04 11.55 -7.35
N ASP A 82 -12.94 11.16 -7.97
CA ASP A 82 -12.51 9.76 -8.11
C ASP A 82 -11.33 9.48 -7.19
N PHE A 83 -11.49 8.52 -6.29
CA PHE A 83 -10.51 8.20 -5.25
C PHE A 83 -9.77 6.92 -5.62
N TRP A 84 -8.44 6.95 -5.52
CA TRP A 84 -7.56 5.84 -5.86
C TRP A 84 -6.55 5.57 -4.75
N SER A 85 -6.15 4.31 -4.61
CA SER A 85 -5.02 3.88 -3.79
C SER A 85 -4.24 2.79 -4.51
N ASP A 86 -2.95 2.99 -4.77
CA ASP A 86 -2.06 1.97 -5.35
C ASP A 86 -2.67 1.23 -6.55
N GLN A 87 -3.16 1.97 -7.56
CA GLN A 87 -3.82 1.47 -8.78
C GLN A 87 -5.18 0.79 -8.56
N THR A 88 -5.70 0.81 -7.34
CA THR A 88 -7.05 0.34 -7.01
C THR A 88 -7.98 1.53 -6.91
N GLN A 89 -9.06 1.53 -7.71
CA GLN A 89 -10.11 2.52 -7.58
C GLN A 89 -10.91 2.22 -6.32
N ILE A 90 -11.00 3.22 -5.43
CA ILE A 90 -11.83 3.18 -4.22
C ILE A 90 -13.28 3.49 -4.61
N GLY A 91 -13.45 4.50 -5.47
CA GLY A 91 -14.73 4.80 -6.09
C GLY A 91 -14.89 6.26 -6.47
N GLU A 92 -15.95 6.52 -7.25
CA GLU A 92 -16.39 7.85 -7.63
C GLU A 92 -17.50 8.35 -6.71
N PHE A 93 -17.37 9.58 -6.22
CA PHE A 93 -18.33 10.19 -5.32
C PHE A 93 -18.72 11.59 -5.78
N ILE A 94 -20.02 11.88 -5.68
CA ILE A 94 -20.54 13.24 -5.89
C ILE A 94 -20.29 14.02 -4.60
N VAL A 95 -19.61 15.17 -4.76
CA VAL A 95 -19.26 16.10 -3.68
C VAL A 95 -19.59 17.50 -4.18
N ASP A 96 -20.45 18.23 -3.47
CA ASP A 96 -20.89 19.57 -3.87
C ASP A 96 -19.74 20.57 -3.86
N LYS A 97 -18.91 20.53 -2.81
CA LYS A 97 -17.76 21.42 -2.63
C LYS A 97 -16.66 20.73 -1.83
N PHE A 98 -15.43 21.12 -2.08
CA PHE A 98 -14.32 20.77 -1.23
C PHE A 98 -13.47 21.99 -0.86
N GLU A 99 -12.75 21.89 0.26
CA GLU A 99 -11.81 22.89 0.74
C GLU A 99 -10.48 22.22 1.08
N GLU A 100 -9.39 22.80 0.58
CA GLU A 100 -8.04 22.30 0.79
C GLU A 100 -7.28 23.24 1.71
N LYS A 101 -6.67 22.68 2.74
CA LYS A 101 -5.90 23.44 3.72
C LYS A 101 -4.56 22.78 3.95
N THR A 102 -3.50 23.56 3.73
CA THR A 102 -2.13 23.16 4.09
C THR A 102 -1.63 24.06 5.21
N THR A 103 -1.29 23.48 6.36
CA THR A 103 -0.71 24.22 7.50
C THR A 103 0.65 23.66 7.90
N ASN A 104 1.44 24.47 8.61
CA ASN A 104 2.65 23.98 9.25
C ASN A 104 2.28 23.08 10.42
N PHE A 105 3.12 22.08 10.70
CA PHE A 105 3.03 21.28 11.92
C PHE A 105 3.26 22.15 13.16
N ASP A 106 2.40 21.99 14.17
CA ASP A 106 2.63 22.53 15.50
C ASP A 106 3.04 21.45 16.51
N LYS A 107 3.32 21.86 17.76
CA LYS A 107 3.79 20.96 18.82
C LYS A 107 2.74 19.90 19.23
N SER A 108 1.45 20.21 19.13
CA SER A 108 0.37 19.25 19.40
C SER A 108 0.27 18.21 18.28
N ASP A 109 0.40 18.64 17.03
CA ASP A 109 0.42 17.75 15.87
C ASP A 109 1.57 16.73 15.97
N TRP A 110 2.69 17.10 16.61
CA TRP A 110 3.81 16.18 16.90
C TRP A 110 3.44 15.09 17.91
N ILE A 111 2.71 15.43 18.97
CA ILE A 111 2.27 14.45 19.97
C ILE A 111 1.32 13.46 19.32
N GLU A 112 0.33 13.95 18.57
CA GLU A 112 -0.62 13.09 17.84
C GLU A 112 0.07 12.21 16.79
N SER A 113 1.05 12.77 16.06
CA SER A 113 1.80 12.01 15.05
C SER A 113 2.73 10.97 15.68
N TYR A 114 3.36 11.29 16.82
CA TYR A 114 4.20 10.34 17.55
C TYR A 114 3.36 9.26 18.22
N GLU A 115 2.21 9.60 18.80
CA GLU A 115 1.22 8.64 19.29
C GLU A 115 0.69 7.75 18.17
N TYR A 116 0.38 8.31 17.00
CA TYR A 116 0.02 7.53 15.81
C TYR A 116 1.16 6.61 15.38
N LEU A 117 2.41 7.08 15.33
CA LEU A 117 3.57 6.22 14.98
C LEU A 117 3.81 5.13 16.00
N LEU A 118 3.67 5.42 17.29
CA LEU A 118 3.72 4.43 18.35
C LEU A 118 2.57 3.45 18.20
N ASN A 119 1.35 3.91 17.97
CA ASN A 119 0.19 3.06 17.74
C ASN A 119 0.34 2.21 16.47
N GLU A 120 0.94 2.70 15.39
CA GLU A 120 1.28 1.92 14.21
C GLU A 120 2.41 0.92 14.51
N TYR A 121 3.42 1.33 15.27
CA TYR A 121 4.52 0.47 15.70
C TYR A 121 4.08 -0.63 16.68
N PHE A 122 3.04 -0.39 17.47
CA PHE A 122 2.46 -1.38 18.39
C PHE A 122 1.27 -2.14 17.76
N LYS A 123 0.52 -1.55 16.82
CA LYS A 123 -0.39 -2.29 15.91
C LYS A 123 0.36 -3.23 14.98
N LYS A 124 1.67 -3.04 14.79
CA LYS A 124 2.52 -4.05 14.15
C LYS A 124 2.61 -5.38 14.92
N GLU A 125 2.01 -5.51 16.12
CA GLU A 125 1.78 -6.83 16.71
C GLU A 125 0.48 -7.50 16.21
N GLU A 126 -0.40 -6.79 15.48
CA GLU A 126 -1.63 -7.29 14.85
C GLU A 126 -1.54 -7.39 13.30
N ILE A 127 -0.34 -7.62 12.76
CA ILE A 127 -0.10 -7.77 11.31
C ILE A 127 -0.55 -9.16 10.82
N SER A 128 -1.85 -9.42 10.69
CA SER A 128 -2.28 -10.61 9.93
C SER A 128 -2.61 -10.23 8.49
N SER A 129 -3.43 -9.20 8.27
CA SER A 129 -4.05 -8.93 6.96
C SER A 129 -3.17 -8.22 5.92
N LYS A 130 -2.18 -7.42 6.34
CA LYS A 130 -1.22 -6.74 5.43
C LYS A 130 -0.01 -7.64 5.13
N GLU A 131 0.46 -8.42 6.09
CA GLU A 131 1.41 -9.52 5.84
C GLU A 131 0.81 -10.55 4.92
N ILE A 132 -0.44 -10.99 5.10
CA ILE A 132 -1.08 -11.93 4.15
C ILE A 132 -1.03 -11.39 2.71
N ARG A 133 -1.29 -10.09 2.48
CA ARG A 133 -1.26 -9.50 1.13
C ARG A 133 0.16 -9.36 0.56
N LEU A 134 1.12 -8.88 1.35
CA LEU A 134 2.53 -8.79 0.94
C LEU A 134 3.18 -10.18 0.76
N ASN A 135 2.84 -11.12 1.63
CA ASN A 135 3.24 -12.53 1.55
C ASN A 135 2.64 -13.17 0.31
N ASN A 136 1.36 -12.95 -0.01
CA ASN A 136 0.75 -13.45 -1.25
C ASN A 136 1.45 -12.87 -2.50
N GLY A 137 1.83 -11.59 -2.49
CA GLY A 137 2.58 -10.96 -3.58
C GLY A 137 4.01 -11.51 -3.72
N PHE A 138 4.70 -11.76 -2.60
CA PHE A 138 6.03 -12.39 -2.60
C PHE A 138 5.97 -13.85 -3.05
N ILE A 139 4.99 -14.62 -2.56
CA ILE A 139 4.78 -16.03 -2.92
C ILE A 139 4.46 -16.15 -4.41
N SER A 140 3.57 -15.32 -4.95
CA SER A 140 3.27 -15.32 -6.38
C SER A 140 4.49 -15.01 -7.25
N LYS A 141 5.37 -14.10 -6.82
CA LYS A 141 6.64 -13.82 -7.52
C LYS A 141 7.63 -14.98 -7.42
N LEU A 142 7.71 -15.64 -6.27
CA LEU A 142 8.55 -16.81 -6.05
C LEU A 142 8.08 -18.01 -6.89
N GLU A 143 6.77 -18.21 -7.00
CA GLU A 143 6.17 -19.25 -7.85
C GLU A 143 6.49 -19.04 -9.32
N ASN A 144 6.28 -17.82 -9.82
CA ASN A 144 6.66 -17.46 -11.18
C ASN A 144 8.16 -17.66 -11.44
N PHE A 145 9.01 -17.32 -10.48
CA PHE A 145 10.46 -17.54 -10.61
C PHE A 145 10.82 -19.03 -10.69
N ILE A 146 10.26 -19.87 -9.82
CA ILE A 146 10.49 -21.31 -9.79
C ILE A 146 10.06 -21.95 -11.12
N GLU A 147 8.88 -21.58 -11.63
CA GLU A 147 8.35 -22.13 -12.87
C GLU A 147 9.18 -21.73 -14.09
N GLN A 148 9.55 -20.44 -14.20
CA GLN A 148 10.41 -19.94 -15.28
C GLN A 148 11.78 -20.63 -15.29
N GLU A 149 12.42 -20.79 -14.12
CA GLU A 149 13.73 -21.43 -14.05
C GLU A 149 13.65 -22.95 -14.28
N ARG A 150 12.55 -23.63 -13.91
CA ARG A 150 12.32 -25.04 -14.29
C ARG A 150 12.25 -25.21 -15.80
N ILE A 151 11.40 -24.46 -16.48
CA ILE A 151 11.25 -24.50 -17.95
C ILE A 151 12.60 -24.26 -18.62
N LYS A 152 13.35 -23.27 -18.14
CA LYS A 152 14.68 -22.92 -18.67
C LYS A 152 15.71 -24.02 -18.42
N ASN A 153 15.68 -24.70 -17.28
CA ASN A 153 16.58 -25.81 -16.97
C ASN A 153 16.23 -27.06 -17.79
N GLU A 154 14.96 -27.36 -18.01
CA GLU A 154 14.52 -28.44 -18.90
C GLU A 154 15.01 -28.20 -20.34
N GLN A 155 14.76 -27.00 -20.88
CA GLN A 155 15.23 -26.61 -22.22
C GLN A 155 16.75 -26.70 -22.35
N LYS A 156 17.50 -26.25 -21.33
CA LYS A 156 18.96 -26.35 -21.32
C LYS A 156 19.45 -27.78 -21.20
N SER A 157 18.78 -28.62 -20.40
CA SER A 157 19.16 -30.02 -20.25
C SER A 157 18.99 -30.77 -21.57
N GLU A 158 17.90 -30.51 -22.30
CA GLU A 158 17.67 -31.09 -23.63
C GLU A 158 18.71 -30.61 -24.65
N PHE A 159 19.06 -29.31 -24.61
CA PHE A 159 20.06 -28.72 -25.51
C PHE A 159 21.48 -29.26 -25.23
N PHE A 160 21.85 -29.42 -23.96
CA PHE A 160 23.17 -29.88 -23.53
C PHE A 160 23.21 -31.38 -23.19
N LYS A 161 22.28 -32.19 -23.71
CA LYS A 161 22.12 -33.61 -23.34
C LYS A 161 23.36 -34.52 -23.54
N THR A 162 24.34 -34.07 -24.32
CA THR A 162 25.60 -34.77 -24.58
C THR A 162 26.80 -34.21 -23.79
N ASP A 163 26.65 -33.07 -23.10
CA ASP A 163 27.70 -32.42 -22.30
C ASP A 163 27.46 -32.69 -20.80
N SER A 164 28.15 -33.72 -20.30
CA SER A 164 28.00 -34.19 -18.92
C SER A 164 28.38 -33.15 -17.86
N ILE A 165 29.30 -32.22 -18.17
CA ILE A 165 29.73 -31.17 -17.25
C ILE A 165 28.62 -30.11 -17.15
N LYS A 166 28.05 -29.70 -18.29
CA LYS A 166 26.93 -28.75 -18.32
C LYS A 166 25.68 -29.35 -17.69
N LEU A 167 25.40 -30.64 -17.93
CA LEU A 167 24.28 -31.35 -17.31
C LEU A 167 24.40 -31.39 -15.79
N ASN A 168 25.58 -31.67 -15.23
CA ASN A 168 25.78 -31.64 -13.78
C ASN A 168 25.52 -30.24 -13.19
N SER A 169 25.99 -29.18 -13.85
CA SER A 169 25.73 -27.80 -13.39
C SER A 169 24.25 -27.42 -13.47
N ILE A 170 23.52 -27.90 -14.49
CA ILE A 170 22.07 -27.70 -14.60
C ILE A 170 21.33 -28.48 -13.51
N LYS A 171 21.78 -29.70 -13.20
CA LYS A 171 21.23 -30.52 -12.12
C LYS A 171 21.40 -29.85 -10.75
N GLU A 172 22.58 -29.32 -10.44
CA GLU A 172 22.82 -28.56 -9.20
C GLU A 172 21.88 -27.35 -9.08
N LYS A 173 21.59 -26.66 -10.20
CA LYS A 173 20.61 -25.57 -10.23
C LYS A 173 19.18 -26.07 -10.04
N SER A 174 18.83 -27.23 -10.58
CA SER A 174 17.53 -27.86 -10.34
C SER A 174 17.35 -28.20 -8.86
N ASP A 175 18.38 -28.79 -8.23
CA ASP A 175 18.35 -29.12 -6.79
C ASP A 175 18.19 -27.87 -5.91
N LEU A 176 18.70 -26.71 -6.35
CA LEU A 176 18.48 -25.43 -5.68
C LEU A 176 17.05 -24.91 -5.86
N ILE A 177 16.44 -25.09 -7.03
CA ILE A 177 15.04 -24.73 -7.27
C ILE A 177 14.11 -25.57 -6.39
N ASP A 178 14.39 -26.87 -6.25
CA ASP A 178 13.61 -27.76 -5.39
C ASP A 178 13.72 -27.37 -3.91
N LYS A 179 14.89 -26.85 -3.49
CA LYS A 179 15.05 -26.24 -2.16
C LYS A 179 14.20 -24.98 -2.00
N PHE A 180 14.13 -24.11 -3.00
CA PHE A 180 13.26 -22.93 -2.94
C PHE A 180 11.77 -23.31 -2.87
N GLU A 181 11.35 -24.35 -3.58
CA GLU A 181 9.97 -24.86 -3.50
C GLU A 181 9.65 -25.46 -2.13
N ASN A 182 10.59 -26.18 -1.52
CA ASN A 182 10.42 -26.69 -0.16
C ASN A 182 10.33 -25.57 0.88
N ILE A 183 11.16 -24.53 0.77
CA ILE A 183 11.08 -23.35 1.66
C ILE A 183 9.73 -22.64 1.49
N LYS A 184 9.24 -22.48 0.25
CA LYS A 184 7.90 -21.93 -0.03
C LYS A 184 6.81 -22.74 0.69
N ASN A 185 6.85 -24.07 0.58
CA ASN A 185 5.85 -24.96 1.16
C ASN A 185 5.91 -24.97 2.70
N GLN A 186 7.10 -24.92 3.28
CA GLN A 186 7.28 -24.77 4.73
C GLN A 186 6.67 -23.47 5.23
N TYR A 187 7.00 -22.36 4.57
CA TYR A 187 6.48 -21.04 4.90
C TYR A 187 4.94 -20.97 4.80
N LEU A 188 4.35 -21.51 3.73
CA LEU A 188 2.90 -21.60 3.59
C LEU A 188 2.23 -22.49 4.67
N SER A 189 2.93 -23.53 5.13
CA SER A 189 2.43 -24.41 6.20
C SER A 189 2.46 -23.74 7.57
N GLU A 190 3.44 -22.88 7.82
CA GLU A 190 3.56 -22.09 9.05
C GLU A 190 2.52 -20.96 9.09
N LEU A 191 2.26 -20.31 7.94
CA LEU A 191 1.19 -19.32 7.79
C LEU A 191 -0.21 -19.88 8.06
N ARG A 192 -0.47 -21.18 7.78
CA ARG A 192 -1.77 -21.82 8.06
C ARG A 192 -1.99 -22.21 9.53
N LYS A 193 -0.95 -22.10 10.38
CA LYS A 193 -1.01 -22.43 11.81
C LYS A 193 -1.23 -21.20 12.70
N ILE A 194 -1.14 -20.01 12.12
CA ILE A 194 -1.48 -18.71 12.73
C ILE A 194 -2.95 -18.43 12.42
#